data_AF-Q5R8C2-F1
#
_entry.id   AF-Q5R8C2-F1
#
_cell.length_a   1.000
_cell.length_b   1.000
_cell.length_c   1.000
_cell.angle_alpha   90.00
_cell.angle_beta   90.00
_cell.angle_gamma   90.00
#
_symmetry.space_group_name_H-M   'P 1'
#
loop_
_entity.id
_entity.type
_entity.pdbx_description
1 polymer ?
#
loop_
_entity_poly.entity_id
_entity_poly.type
_entity_poly.pdbx_seq_one_letter_code
_entity_poly.pdbx_strand_id
1 'polypeptide(L)'
;MAAASASVLQRCIVSPAGRHSASLIFLHGSGDSGQGLRMWIKQVLNQDLTFQHIKIIYPTAPPRSYTPMKGGISNVWFDRFKITNDCPEHLESIDVMCQVLTDLIDEEVKSGIKKNRILIGGFSMGGSMAMHLAYRNHQDVAGVFALSSFLNKASAVYQALQKSNGVLPELFQCHGTADELVLHSWAEETNSMLKSLGVTTKLHSFPDVYHELSKTELDILKLWILTKLPGEMEKQK
;
A
#
# COMPACT_ATOMS: atom_id res chain seq x y z
N MET A 1 7.79 -14.98 27.85
CA MET A 1 7.24 -14.48 26.58
C MET A 1 8.34 -13.67 25.93
N ALA A 2 8.99 -14.21 24.88
CA ALA A 2 10.12 -13.56 24.24
C ALA A 2 9.65 -12.27 23.56
N ALA A 3 10.15 -11.13 24.01
CA ALA A 3 9.99 -9.87 23.30
C ALA A 3 10.70 -10.01 21.95
N ALA A 4 9.93 -10.00 20.86
CA ALA A 4 10.49 -9.90 19.52
C ALA A 4 11.26 -8.57 19.45
N SER A 5 12.58 -8.63 19.31
CA SER A 5 13.38 -7.44 19.00
C SER A 5 12.81 -6.83 17.72
N ALA A 6 12.37 -5.57 17.77
CA ALA A 6 11.87 -4.85 16.61
C ALA A 6 12.90 -4.92 15.48
N SER A 7 12.65 -5.76 14.47
CA SER A 7 13.53 -5.90 13.34
C SER A 7 13.36 -4.68 12.45
N VAL A 8 14.38 -3.81 12.44
CA VAL A 8 14.36 -2.60 11.62
C VAL A 8 14.30 -3.01 10.15
N LEU A 9 13.20 -2.69 9.47
CA LEU A 9 13.03 -2.96 8.04
C LEU A 9 14.10 -2.22 7.23
N GLN A 10 14.83 -2.96 6.39
CA GLN A 10 15.63 -2.37 5.32
C GLN A 10 14.71 -1.54 4.41
N ARG A 11 15.18 -0.40 3.95
CA ARG A 11 14.35 0.54 3.18
C ARG A 11 15.18 1.40 2.23
N CYS A 12 14.60 1.72 1.08
CA CYS A 12 15.10 2.77 0.19
C CYS A 12 14.34 4.07 0.47
N ILE A 13 15.08 5.17 0.67
CA ILE A 13 14.51 6.49 0.91
C ILE A 13 14.74 7.37 -0.32
N VAL A 14 13.68 8.04 -0.77
CA VAL A 14 13.74 9.15 -1.72
C VAL A 14 13.40 10.43 -0.96
N SER A 15 14.42 11.29 -0.78
CA SER A 15 14.25 12.56 -0.09
C SER A 15 13.35 13.52 -0.89
N PRO A 16 12.54 14.34 -0.21
CA PRO A 16 11.89 15.47 -0.87
C PRO A 16 12.93 16.48 -1.37
N ALA A 17 12.60 17.24 -2.42
CA ALA A 17 13.51 18.26 -2.95
C ALA A 17 13.67 19.48 -2.02
N GLY A 18 12.68 19.73 -1.15
CA GLY A 18 12.69 20.78 -0.14
C GLY A 18 12.42 20.24 1.26
N ARG A 19 11.84 21.08 2.12
CA ARG A 19 11.53 20.72 3.52
C ARG A 19 10.56 19.53 3.57
N HIS A 20 10.89 18.51 4.35
CA HIS A 20 10.04 17.34 4.59
C HIS A 20 8.82 17.73 5.45
N SER A 21 7.60 17.57 4.91
CA SER A 21 6.35 17.85 5.62
C SER A 21 5.26 16.78 5.44
N ALA A 22 5.57 15.71 4.72
CA ALA A 22 4.70 14.55 4.50
C ALA A 22 5.52 13.31 4.13
N SER A 23 4.96 12.13 4.34
CA SER A 23 5.60 10.86 4.00
C SER A 23 4.68 9.96 3.20
N LEU A 24 5.26 9.25 2.22
CA LEU A 24 4.63 8.24 1.41
C LEU A 24 5.31 6.90 1.71
N ILE A 25 4.57 5.95 2.29
CA ILE A 25 5.04 4.58 2.50
C ILE A 25 4.53 3.73 1.33
N PHE A 26 5.45 3.25 0.49
CA PHE A 26 5.12 2.53 -0.75
C PHE A 26 5.65 1.10 -0.69
N LEU A 27 4.73 0.15 -0.51
CA LEU A 27 5.01 -1.28 -0.31
C LEU A 27 5.12 -2.01 -1.67
N HIS A 28 6.15 -2.82 -1.83
CA HIS A 28 6.39 -3.60 -3.05
C HIS A 28 5.52 -4.87 -3.15
N GLY A 29 5.47 -5.49 -4.33
CA GLY A 29 4.79 -6.77 -4.58
C GLY A 29 5.59 -7.99 -4.09
N SER A 30 5.01 -9.19 -4.18
CA SER A 30 5.68 -10.42 -3.72
C SER A 30 6.98 -10.69 -4.48
N GLY A 31 8.07 -10.98 -3.75
CA GLY A 31 9.37 -11.34 -4.33
C GLY A 31 10.29 -10.17 -4.68
N ASP A 32 9.82 -8.94 -4.53
CA ASP A 32 10.60 -7.72 -4.81
C ASP A 32 11.30 -7.18 -3.54
N SER A 33 11.82 -5.96 -3.60
CA SER A 33 12.38 -5.19 -2.50
C SER A 33 12.03 -3.71 -2.65
N GLY A 34 12.25 -2.90 -1.62
CA GLY A 34 12.01 -1.46 -1.72
C GLY A 34 12.85 -0.77 -2.79
N GLN A 35 14.11 -1.17 -2.95
CA GLN A 35 14.98 -0.65 -4.02
C GLN A 35 14.53 -1.14 -5.40
N GLY A 36 14.10 -2.40 -5.52
CA GLY A 36 13.62 -2.97 -6.77
C GLY A 36 12.39 -2.23 -7.29
N LEU A 37 11.38 -2.03 -6.44
CA LEU A 37 10.20 -1.24 -6.76
C LEU A 37 10.55 0.20 -7.17
N ARG A 38 11.45 0.88 -6.44
CA ARG A 38 11.91 2.22 -6.80
C ARG A 38 12.50 2.24 -8.22
N MET A 39 13.37 1.27 -8.54
CA MET A 39 14.01 1.21 -9.86
C MET A 39 13.01 0.85 -10.96
N TRP A 40 12.02 0.01 -10.67
CA TRP A 40 10.94 -0.31 -11.60
C TRP A 40 10.09 0.93 -11.92
N ILE A 41 9.67 1.67 -10.89
CA ILE A 41 8.97 2.96 -11.06
C ILE A 41 9.82 3.92 -11.91
N LYS A 42 11.12 4.01 -11.63
CA LYS A 42 12.05 4.84 -12.42
C LYS A 42 12.10 4.43 -13.89
N GLN A 43 12.11 3.12 -14.18
CA GLN A 43 12.10 2.60 -15.54
C GLN A 43 10.80 2.98 -16.27
N VAL A 44 9.65 2.79 -15.61
CA VAL A 44 8.32 3.09 -16.18
C VAL A 44 8.13 4.59 -16.43
N LEU A 45 8.66 5.46 -15.55
CA LEU A 45 8.56 6.91 -15.68
C LEU A 45 9.69 7.56 -16.49
N ASN A 46 10.75 6.81 -16.84
CA ASN A 46 12.02 7.31 -17.36
C ASN A 46 12.77 8.30 -16.44
N GLN A 47 12.36 8.42 -15.17
CA GLN A 47 12.96 9.27 -14.14
C GLN A 47 12.51 8.82 -12.75
N ASP A 48 13.27 9.16 -11.69
CA ASP A 48 12.83 8.86 -10.32
C ASP A 48 11.50 9.58 -9.99
N LEU A 49 10.58 8.89 -9.32
CA LEU A 49 9.40 9.50 -8.71
C LEU A 49 9.86 10.35 -7.52
N THR A 50 9.67 11.67 -7.61
CA THR A 50 10.06 12.62 -6.57
C THR A 50 8.95 13.66 -6.32
N PHE A 51 9.00 14.29 -5.15
CA PHE A 51 8.08 15.33 -4.71
C PHE A 51 8.82 16.46 -4.00
N GLN A 52 8.22 17.65 -3.96
CA GLN A 52 8.84 18.82 -3.32
C GLN A 52 8.94 18.68 -1.79
N HIS A 53 7.92 18.10 -1.15
CA HIS A 53 7.80 18.06 0.32
C HIS A 53 7.43 16.68 0.90
N ILE A 54 7.30 15.66 0.04
CA ILE A 54 6.93 14.29 0.42
C ILE A 54 8.16 13.40 0.35
N LYS A 55 8.55 12.80 1.48
CA LYS A 55 9.57 11.75 1.54
C LYS A 55 8.94 10.43 1.12
N ILE A 56 9.56 9.70 0.20
CA ILE A 56 9.09 8.36 -0.17
C ILE A 56 9.93 7.31 0.55
N ILE A 57 9.25 6.38 1.21
CA ILE A 57 9.83 5.27 1.94
C ILE A 57 9.38 3.99 1.23
N TYR A 58 10.34 3.29 0.64
CA TYR A 58 10.14 1.97 0.06
C TYR A 58 10.76 0.94 1.01
N PRO A 59 10.02 0.41 2.00
CA PRO A 59 10.53 -0.66 2.86
C PRO A 59 10.63 -1.98 2.10
N THR A 60 11.52 -2.86 2.54
CA THR A 60 11.68 -4.23 2.02
C THR A 60 11.06 -5.21 3.00
N ALA A 61 10.13 -6.05 2.52
CA ALA A 61 9.58 -7.15 3.29
C ALA A 61 10.70 -8.12 3.72
N PRO A 62 10.77 -8.55 4.99
CA PRO A 62 11.74 -9.56 5.41
C PRO A 62 11.55 -10.87 4.63
N PRO A 63 12.64 -11.58 4.30
CA PRO A 63 12.55 -12.89 3.66
C PRO A 63 11.85 -13.88 4.61
N ARG A 64 10.83 -14.58 4.11
CA ARG A 64 10.06 -15.60 4.85
C ARG A 64 9.55 -16.68 3.89
N SER A 65 9.11 -17.82 4.43
CA SER A 65 8.48 -18.87 3.63
C SER A 65 7.18 -18.37 3.00
N TYR A 66 6.95 -18.73 1.74
CA TYR A 66 5.73 -18.39 1.01
C TYR A 66 5.05 -19.65 0.46
N THR A 67 3.84 -19.93 0.93
CA THR A 67 3.09 -21.16 0.61
C THR A 67 2.86 -21.37 -0.89
N PRO A 68 2.52 -20.34 -1.70
CA PRO A 68 2.37 -20.50 -3.15
C PRO A 68 3.68 -20.89 -3.86
N MET A 69 4.84 -20.59 -3.25
CA MET A 69 6.17 -21.05 -3.69
C MET A 69 6.60 -22.36 -3.03
N LYS A 70 5.65 -23.19 -2.57
CA LYS A 70 5.90 -24.48 -1.89
C LYS A 70 6.83 -24.35 -0.67
N GLY A 71 6.71 -23.24 0.07
CA GLY A 71 7.52 -22.97 1.26
C GLY A 71 8.90 -22.35 0.97
N GLY A 72 9.22 -22.07 -0.30
CA GLY A 72 10.43 -21.33 -0.67
C GLY A 72 10.49 -19.95 0.01
N ILE A 73 11.70 -19.45 0.25
CA ILE A 73 11.93 -18.16 0.88
C ILE A 73 11.78 -17.04 -0.15
N SER A 74 10.96 -16.05 0.17
CA SER A 74 10.70 -14.88 -0.67
C SER A 74 10.48 -13.64 0.21
N ASN A 75 10.74 -12.45 -0.34
CA ASN A 75 10.41 -11.18 0.31
C ASN A 75 8.91 -10.94 0.15
N VAL A 76 8.13 -11.35 1.14
CA VAL A 76 6.67 -11.22 1.15
C VAL A 76 6.20 -10.62 2.47
N TRP A 77 5.23 -9.70 2.40
CA TRP A 77 4.67 -9.05 3.58
C TRP A 77 3.92 -10.05 4.48
N PHE A 78 3.17 -10.95 3.86
CA PHE A 78 2.34 -11.95 4.52
C PHE A 78 2.20 -13.20 3.61
N ASP A 79 1.70 -14.30 4.17
CA ASP A 79 1.53 -15.54 3.42
C ASP A 79 0.13 -15.63 2.77
N ARG A 80 -0.01 -16.45 1.73
CA ARG A 80 -1.29 -16.75 1.07
C ARG A 80 -1.44 -18.25 0.92
N PHE A 81 -2.59 -18.81 1.31
CA PHE A 81 -2.83 -20.25 1.06
C PHE A 81 -2.91 -20.58 -0.43
N LYS A 82 -3.54 -19.69 -1.22
CA LYS A 82 -3.73 -19.79 -2.67
C LYS A 82 -3.75 -18.39 -3.28
N ILE A 83 -3.48 -18.29 -4.58
CA ILE A 83 -3.66 -17.04 -5.35
C ILE A 83 -5.11 -17.00 -5.85
N THR A 84 -6.02 -16.63 -4.95
CA THR A 84 -7.44 -16.39 -5.23
C THR A 84 -8.02 -15.49 -4.14
N ASN A 85 -9.08 -14.74 -4.44
CA ASN A 85 -9.87 -14.05 -3.41
C ASN A 85 -10.82 -14.99 -2.66
N ASP A 86 -11.10 -16.17 -3.22
CA ASP A 86 -12.03 -17.17 -2.68
C ASP A 86 -11.32 -18.20 -1.76
N CYS A 87 -10.49 -17.69 -0.86
CA CYS A 87 -9.98 -18.43 0.28
C CYS A 87 -9.77 -17.47 1.46
N PRO A 88 -9.72 -17.95 2.72
CA PRO A 88 -9.36 -17.10 3.84
C PRO A 88 -8.00 -16.45 3.64
N GLU A 89 -7.83 -15.24 4.15
CA GLU A 89 -6.50 -14.61 4.28
C GLU A 89 -5.71 -15.26 5.42
N HIS A 90 -4.37 -15.26 5.33
CA HIS A 90 -3.52 -15.77 6.40
C HIS A 90 -3.32 -14.70 7.50
N LEU A 91 -4.38 -14.44 8.26
CA LEU A 91 -4.49 -13.30 9.17
C LEU A 91 -3.34 -13.17 10.18
N GLU A 92 -2.85 -14.27 10.75
CA GLU A 92 -1.70 -14.23 11.70
C GLU A 92 -0.46 -13.58 11.07
N SER A 93 -0.17 -13.90 9.81
CA SER A 93 0.99 -13.35 9.10
C SER A 93 0.81 -11.88 8.73
N ILE A 94 -0.43 -11.47 8.46
CA ILE A 94 -0.82 -10.09 8.20
C ILE A 94 -0.72 -9.27 9.48
N ASP A 95 -1.15 -9.80 10.62
CA ASP A 95 -1.14 -9.09 11.90
C ASP A 95 0.28 -8.86 12.40
N VAL A 96 1.17 -9.86 12.25
CA VAL A 96 2.61 -9.67 12.52
C VAL A 96 3.17 -8.52 11.68
N MET A 97 2.87 -8.48 10.37
CA MET A 97 3.39 -7.43 9.50
C MET A 97 2.71 -6.07 9.73
N CYS A 98 1.44 -6.05 10.18
CA CYS A 98 0.77 -4.83 10.64
C CYS A 98 1.56 -4.20 11.79
N GLN A 99 1.99 -4.99 12.77
CA GLN A 99 2.78 -4.46 13.89
C GLN A 99 4.14 -3.92 13.42
N VAL A 100 4.86 -4.67 12.58
CA VAL A 100 6.17 -4.23 12.06
C VAL A 100 6.06 -2.93 11.25
N LEU A 101 5.01 -2.77 10.43
CA LEU A 101 4.76 -1.54 9.68
C LEU A 101 4.15 -0.42 10.53
N THR A 102 3.49 -0.74 11.64
CA THR A 102 3.07 0.24 12.65
C THR A 102 4.30 0.92 13.25
N ASP A 103 5.33 0.15 13.60
CA ASP A 103 6.58 0.70 14.13
C ASP A 103 7.23 1.67 13.12
N LEU A 104 7.18 1.36 11.82
CA LEU A 104 7.62 2.26 10.74
C LEU A 104 6.81 3.56 10.67
N ILE A 105 5.48 3.50 10.82
CA ILE A 105 4.62 4.69 10.87
C ILE A 105 4.98 5.53 12.10
N ASP A 106 5.17 4.89 13.26
CA ASP A 106 5.47 5.57 14.51
C ASP A 106 6.86 6.24 14.48
N GLU A 107 7.85 5.67 13.79
CA GLU A 107 9.13 6.33 13.49
C GLU A 107 8.92 7.66 12.72
N GLU A 108 8.04 7.67 11.72
CA GLU A 108 7.71 8.90 10.97
C GLU A 108 6.97 9.92 11.83
N VAL A 109 6.04 9.46 12.66
CA VAL A 109 5.34 10.34 13.61
C VAL A 109 6.32 10.95 14.62
N LYS A 110 7.23 10.15 15.15
CA LYS A 110 8.31 10.61 16.05
C LYS A 110 9.26 11.60 15.37
N SER A 111 9.44 11.51 14.05
CA SER A 111 10.22 12.47 13.26
C SER A 111 9.51 13.83 13.02
N GLY A 112 8.26 13.97 13.47
CA GLY A 112 7.48 15.21 13.39
C GLY A 112 6.39 15.23 12.30
N ILE A 113 6.20 14.13 11.56
CA ILE A 113 5.16 14.04 10.53
C ILE A 113 3.85 13.58 11.16
N LYS A 114 2.81 14.42 11.13
CA LYS A 114 1.48 14.04 11.61
C LYS A 114 0.95 12.84 10.81
N LYS A 115 0.17 11.96 11.45
CA LYS A 115 -0.39 10.77 10.79
C LYS A 115 -1.27 11.09 9.58
N ASN A 116 -2.03 12.18 9.64
CA ASN A 116 -2.78 12.75 8.51
C ASN A 116 -1.89 13.40 7.40
N ARG A 117 -0.57 13.31 7.52
CA ARG A 117 0.44 13.65 6.50
C ARG A 117 1.26 12.42 6.08
N ILE A 118 0.82 11.23 6.46
CA ILE A 118 1.36 9.95 6.00
C ILE A 118 0.33 9.33 5.06
N LEU A 119 0.76 8.92 3.87
CA LEU A 119 -0.04 8.20 2.89
C LEU A 119 0.59 6.82 2.69
N ILE A 120 -0.23 5.77 2.68
CA ILE A 120 0.26 4.38 2.60
C ILE A 120 -0.33 3.72 1.35
N GLY A 121 0.47 2.96 0.64
CA GLY A 121 -0.05 2.12 -0.44
C GLY A 121 0.97 1.17 -0.98
N GLY A 122 0.62 0.49 -2.06
CA GLY A 122 1.56 -0.42 -2.68
C GLY A 122 1.04 -1.10 -3.92
N PHE A 123 1.91 -1.92 -4.50
CA PHE A 123 1.63 -2.76 -5.66
C PHE A 123 1.35 -4.20 -5.21
N SER A 124 0.30 -4.81 -5.77
CA SER A 124 -0.08 -6.21 -5.56
C SER A 124 -0.21 -6.59 -4.07
N MET A 125 0.69 -7.43 -3.55
CA MET A 125 0.73 -7.75 -2.12
C MET A 125 0.88 -6.49 -1.24
N GLY A 126 1.66 -5.51 -1.69
CA GLY A 126 1.86 -4.25 -0.96
C GLY A 126 0.59 -3.42 -0.84
N GLY A 127 -0.25 -3.36 -1.87
CA GLY A 127 -1.54 -2.65 -1.79
C GLY A 127 -2.53 -3.36 -0.87
N SER A 128 -2.53 -4.70 -0.88
CA SER A 128 -3.30 -5.51 0.06
C SER A 128 -2.86 -5.22 1.52
N MET A 129 -1.55 -5.19 1.77
CA MET A 129 -0.97 -4.87 3.08
C MET A 129 -1.33 -3.44 3.53
N ALA A 130 -1.29 -2.47 2.62
CA ALA A 130 -1.65 -1.08 2.90
C ALA A 130 -3.12 -0.94 3.32
N MET A 131 -4.04 -1.65 2.66
CA MET A 131 -5.46 -1.67 3.03
C MET A 131 -5.68 -2.25 4.43
N HIS A 132 -5.00 -3.35 4.79
CA HIS A 132 -5.05 -3.88 6.15
C HIS A 132 -4.55 -2.86 7.17
N LEU A 133 -3.39 -2.26 6.91
CA LEU A 133 -2.75 -1.33 7.84
C LEU A 133 -3.63 -0.11 8.11
N ALA A 134 -4.14 0.53 7.05
CA ALA A 134 -4.95 1.74 7.18
C ALA A 134 -6.35 1.46 7.76
N TYR A 135 -7.10 0.52 7.19
CA TYR A 135 -8.51 0.35 7.57
C TYR A 135 -8.73 -0.38 8.89
N ARG A 136 -7.71 -1.10 9.40
CA ARG A 136 -7.79 -1.78 10.70
C ARG A 136 -7.09 -1.02 11.82
N ASN A 137 -5.93 -0.41 11.55
CA ASN A 137 -5.05 0.11 12.61
C ASN A 137 -4.78 1.62 12.53
N HIS A 138 -4.85 2.23 11.35
CA HIS A 138 -4.44 3.61 11.11
C HIS A 138 -5.44 4.40 10.25
N GLN A 139 -6.70 4.49 10.69
CA GLN A 139 -7.78 5.16 9.95
C GLN A 139 -7.62 6.70 9.83
N ASP A 140 -6.60 7.28 10.45
CA ASP A 140 -6.26 8.70 10.44
C ASP A 140 -5.09 9.06 9.50
N VAL A 141 -4.68 8.14 8.62
CA VAL A 141 -3.75 8.43 7.51
C VAL A 141 -4.41 9.28 6.42
N ALA A 142 -3.59 9.97 5.62
CA ALA A 142 -4.05 10.92 4.60
C ALA A 142 -4.86 10.26 3.46
N GLY A 143 -4.61 8.99 3.19
CA GLY A 143 -5.21 8.20 2.11
C GLY A 143 -4.51 6.86 1.95
N VAL A 144 -5.14 5.99 1.16
CA VAL A 144 -4.61 4.67 0.80
C VAL A 144 -4.57 4.56 -0.72
N PHE A 145 -3.52 3.94 -1.27
CA PHE A 145 -3.58 3.49 -2.66
C PHE A 145 -3.23 2.01 -2.83
N ALA A 146 -3.83 1.38 -3.83
CA ALA A 146 -3.67 -0.03 -4.13
C ALA A 146 -3.59 -0.23 -5.65
N LEU A 147 -2.44 -0.67 -6.13
CA LEU A 147 -2.19 -0.93 -7.56
C LEU A 147 -2.21 -2.44 -7.79
N SER A 148 -3.00 -2.94 -8.72
CA SER A 148 -3.12 -4.36 -9.06
C SER A 148 -3.34 -5.29 -7.85
N SER A 149 -4.22 -4.89 -6.93
CA SER A 149 -4.38 -5.50 -5.58
C SER A 149 -5.82 -5.92 -5.28
N PHE A 150 -5.99 -6.86 -4.34
CA PHE A 150 -7.30 -7.34 -3.89
C PHE A 150 -7.28 -7.72 -2.41
N LEU A 151 -8.48 -7.78 -1.81
CA LEU A 151 -8.70 -8.41 -0.50
C LEU A 151 -9.44 -9.74 -0.68
N ASN A 152 -9.15 -10.68 0.21
CA ASN A 152 -9.85 -11.97 0.26
C ASN A 152 -11.30 -11.79 0.75
N LYS A 153 -12.19 -12.70 0.35
CA LYS A 153 -13.55 -12.75 0.88
C LYS A 153 -13.51 -12.88 2.41
N ALA A 154 -14.46 -12.22 3.08
CA ALA A 154 -14.53 -12.15 4.54
C ALA A 154 -13.29 -11.56 5.24
N SER A 155 -12.45 -10.81 4.54
CA SER A 155 -11.27 -10.13 5.11
C SER A 155 -11.59 -9.39 6.40
N ALA A 156 -10.64 -9.41 7.34
CA ALA A 156 -10.70 -8.64 8.58
C ALA A 156 -10.83 -7.12 8.34
N VAL A 157 -10.44 -6.62 7.16
CA VAL A 157 -10.71 -5.23 6.75
C VAL A 157 -12.21 -4.96 6.71
N TYR A 158 -12.99 -5.82 6.06
CA TYR A 158 -14.44 -5.65 5.96
C TYR A 158 -15.10 -5.67 7.35
N GLN A 159 -14.65 -6.57 8.23
CA GLN A 159 -15.15 -6.69 9.59
C GLN A 159 -14.81 -5.46 10.45
N ALA A 160 -13.63 -4.86 10.27
CA ALA A 160 -13.22 -3.64 10.96
C ALA A 160 -14.04 -2.43 10.50
N LEU A 161 -14.24 -2.29 9.19
CA LEU A 161 -15.04 -1.22 8.60
C LEU A 161 -16.52 -1.29 9.01
N GLN A 162 -17.09 -2.49 9.11
CA GLN A 162 -18.46 -2.69 9.61
C GLN A 162 -18.67 -2.15 11.03
N LYS A 163 -17.60 -2.07 11.84
CA LYS A 163 -17.59 -1.56 13.21
C LYS A 163 -17.14 -0.09 13.30
N SER A 164 -16.71 0.49 12.19
CA SER A 164 -16.16 1.85 12.13
C SER A 164 -17.29 2.87 11.91
N ASN A 165 -17.20 4.02 12.59
CA ASN A 165 -18.18 5.11 12.49
C ASN A 165 -17.53 6.49 12.23
N GLY A 166 -16.20 6.53 12.10
CA GLY A 166 -15.43 7.74 11.84
C GLY A 166 -15.19 8.01 10.36
N VAL A 167 -14.49 9.12 10.08
CA VAL A 167 -13.99 9.43 8.73
C VAL A 167 -12.89 8.43 8.38
N LEU A 168 -13.02 7.79 7.21
CA LEU A 168 -12.08 6.79 6.72
C LEU A 168 -11.12 7.40 5.68
N PRO A 169 -9.88 6.89 5.57
CA PRO A 169 -8.97 7.31 4.50
C PRO A 169 -9.53 6.95 3.12
N GLU A 170 -9.50 7.91 2.20
CA GLU A 170 -9.90 7.69 0.80
C GLU A 170 -8.98 6.67 0.12
N LEU A 171 -9.56 5.76 -0.67
CA LEU A 171 -8.83 4.76 -1.46
C LEU A 171 -8.72 5.17 -2.93
N PHE A 172 -7.49 5.27 -3.42
CA PHE A 172 -7.17 5.28 -4.85
C PHE A 172 -6.77 3.88 -5.32
N GLN A 173 -7.58 3.26 -6.17
CA GLN A 173 -7.31 1.92 -6.66
C GLN A 173 -7.11 1.92 -8.18
N CYS A 174 -6.08 1.22 -8.65
CA CYS A 174 -5.81 1.03 -10.07
C CYS A 174 -5.67 -0.46 -10.39
N HIS A 175 -6.12 -0.86 -11.58
CA HIS A 175 -6.01 -2.25 -12.01
C HIS A 175 -5.97 -2.37 -13.55
N GLY A 176 -5.10 -3.23 -14.07
CA GLY A 176 -5.06 -3.59 -15.48
C GLY A 176 -6.15 -4.59 -15.83
N THR A 177 -6.96 -4.35 -16.87
CA THR A 177 -8.09 -5.25 -17.18
C THR A 177 -7.64 -6.57 -17.81
N ALA A 178 -6.38 -6.67 -18.25
CA ALA A 178 -5.77 -7.88 -18.81
C ALA A 178 -4.90 -8.62 -17.77
N ASP A 179 -4.98 -8.26 -16.48
CA ASP A 179 -4.21 -8.92 -15.41
C ASP A 179 -4.70 -10.37 -15.18
N GLU A 180 -3.84 -11.33 -15.56
CA GLU A 180 -4.07 -12.77 -15.41
C GLU A 180 -3.56 -13.34 -14.06
N LEU A 181 -2.86 -12.55 -13.24
CA LEU A 181 -2.34 -12.97 -11.93
C LEU A 181 -3.28 -12.56 -10.80
N VAL A 182 -3.72 -11.31 -10.82
CA VAL A 182 -4.76 -10.78 -9.95
C VAL A 182 -5.91 -10.36 -10.85
N LEU A 183 -6.92 -11.22 -10.94
CA LEU A 183 -8.04 -10.96 -11.85
C LEU A 183 -8.70 -9.62 -11.53
N HIS A 184 -8.97 -8.83 -12.57
CA HIS A 184 -9.62 -7.52 -12.46
C HIS A 184 -10.92 -7.58 -11.64
N SER A 185 -11.71 -8.64 -11.80
CA SER A 185 -12.93 -8.89 -11.02
C SER A 185 -12.71 -8.95 -9.51
N TRP A 186 -11.55 -9.41 -9.02
CA TRP A 186 -11.24 -9.43 -7.59
C TRP A 186 -10.99 -8.02 -7.05
N ALA A 187 -10.37 -7.16 -7.85
CA ALA A 187 -10.16 -5.76 -7.52
C ALA A 187 -11.48 -4.96 -7.56
N GLU A 188 -12.35 -5.23 -8.52
CA GLU A 188 -13.72 -4.67 -8.57
C GLU A 188 -14.56 -5.10 -7.37
N GLU A 189 -14.52 -6.38 -7.00
CA GLU A 189 -15.20 -6.89 -5.80
C GLU A 189 -14.67 -6.18 -4.54
N THR A 190 -13.34 -6.06 -4.42
CA THR A 190 -12.70 -5.33 -3.31
C THR A 190 -13.15 -3.87 -3.26
N ASN A 191 -13.14 -3.16 -4.40
CA ASN A 191 -13.55 -1.76 -4.47
C ASN A 191 -15.02 -1.59 -4.06
N SER A 192 -15.89 -2.45 -4.60
CA SER A 192 -17.33 -2.43 -4.34
C SER A 192 -17.64 -2.70 -2.87
N MET A 193 -16.96 -3.68 -2.26
CA MET A 193 -17.09 -3.99 -0.84
C MET A 193 -16.64 -2.80 0.03
N LEU A 194 -15.47 -2.23 -0.21
CA LEU A 194 -14.97 -1.07 0.54
C LEU A 194 -15.89 0.14 0.40
N LYS A 195 -16.40 0.41 -0.81
CA LYS A 195 -17.37 1.48 -1.07
C LYS A 195 -18.69 1.25 -0.31
N SER A 196 -19.19 0.02 -0.29
CA SER A 196 -20.41 -0.34 0.45
C SER A 196 -20.27 -0.18 1.97
N LEU A 197 -19.04 -0.23 2.47
CA LEU A 197 -18.69 -0.06 3.88
C LEU A 197 -18.26 1.38 4.23
N GLY A 198 -18.51 2.34 3.35
CA GLY A 198 -18.32 3.77 3.63
C GLY A 198 -16.97 4.37 3.21
N VAL A 199 -16.08 3.60 2.57
CA VAL A 199 -14.82 4.14 2.03
C VAL A 199 -15.09 4.93 0.75
N THR A 200 -14.72 6.21 0.72
CA THR A 200 -14.68 6.99 -0.53
C THR A 200 -13.58 6.42 -1.42
N THR A 201 -13.94 5.95 -2.62
CA THR A 201 -12.98 5.32 -3.54
C THR A 201 -13.37 5.47 -5.00
N LYS A 202 -12.35 5.39 -5.87
CA LYS A 202 -12.48 5.22 -7.31
C LYS A 202 -11.52 4.12 -7.79
N LEU A 203 -12.05 3.17 -8.56
CA LEU A 203 -11.25 2.20 -9.31
C LEU A 203 -10.95 2.74 -10.72
N HIS A 204 -9.68 2.90 -11.02
CA HIS A 204 -9.17 3.23 -12.35
C HIS A 204 -8.79 1.93 -13.07
N SER A 205 -9.54 1.58 -14.12
CA SER A 205 -9.30 0.38 -14.91
C SER A 205 -8.54 0.74 -16.19
N PHE A 206 -7.46 0.01 -16.48
CA PHE A 206 -6.60 0.27 -17.63
C PHE A 206 -6.69 -0.88 -18.65
N PRO A 207 -7.32 -0.66 -19.82
CA PRO A 207 -7.29 -1.61 -20.93
C PRO A 207 -5.88 -1.96 -21.35
N ASP A 208 -5.66 -3.21 -21.77
CA ASP A 208 -4.38 -3.74 -22.29
C ASP A 208 -3.19 -3.68 -21.32
N VAL A 209 -3.42 -3.35 -20.05
CA VAL A 209 -2.43 -3.40 -18.97
C VAL A 209 -2.59 -4.72 -18.21
N TYR A 210 -1.48 -5.41 -17.95
CA TYR A 210 -1.41 -6.69 -17.24
C TYR A 210 -1.06 -6.48 -15.75
N HIS A 211 -0.42 -7.46 -15.09
CA HIS A 211 0.08 -7.33 -13.72
C HIS A 211 1.37 -6.49 -13.65
N GLU A 212 1.28 -5.22 -14.01
CA GLU A 212 2.42 -4.32 -14.17
C GLU A 212 2.10 -2.88 -13.76
N LEU A 213 3.13 -2.04 -13.65
CA LEU A 213 2.99 -0.60 -13.50
C LEU A 213 3.01 0.07 -14.86
N SER A 214 2.07 0.98 -15.12
CA SER A 214 2.07 1.78 -16.35
C SER A 214 2.40 3.26 -16.07
N LYS A 215 2.93 3.95 -17.09
CA LYS A 215 3.25 5.38 -16.96
C LYS A 215 2.00 6.21 -16.64
N THR A 216 0.91 5.98 -17.37
CA THR A 216 -0.36 6.70 -17.18
C THR A 216 -0.90 6.49 -15.77
N GLU A 217 -0.87 5.25 -15.26
CA GLU A 217 -1.27 4.91 -13.88
C GLU A 217 -0.45 5.69 -12.84
N LEU A 218 0.88 5.67 -12.97
CA LEU A 218 1.76 6.36 -12.02
C LEU A 218 1.63 7.88 -12.09
N ASP A 219 1.40 8.44 -13.28
CA ASP A 219 1.18 9.88 -13.46
C ASP A 219 -0.14 10.33 -12.79
N ILE A 220 -1.24 9.58 -12.93
CA ILE A 220 -2.50 9.91 -12.24
C ILE A 220 -2.42 9.66 -10.73
N LEU A 221 -1.70 8.62 -10.29
CA LEU A 221 -1.44 8.37 -8.87
C LEU A 221 -0.68 9.54 -8.26
N LYS A 222 0.36 10.04 -8.95
CA LYS A 222 1.15 11.19 -8.49
C LYS A 222 0.28 12.43 -8.31
N LEU A 223 -0.63 12.70 -9.25
CA LEU A 223 -1.58 13.81 -9.13
C LEU A 223 -2.51 13.63 -7.93
N TRP A 224 -3.08 12.45 -7.74
CA TRP A 224 -3.95 12.17 -6.59
C TRP A 224 -3.19 12.32 -5.26
N ILE A 225 -1.96 11.82 -5.15
CA ILE A 225 -1.10 11.99 -3.96
C ILE A 225 -0.95 13.47 -3.58
N LEU A 226 -0.71 14.35 -4.57
CA LEU A 226 -0.58 15.78 -4.33
C LEU A 226 -1.87 16.42 -3.80
N THR A 227 -3.05 15.91 -4.17
CA THR A 227 -4.32 16.38 -3.58
C THR A 227 -4.49 15.97 -2.12
N LYS A 228 -3.96 14.81 -1.72
CA LYS A 228 -4.04 14.30 -0.33
C LYS A 228 -2.95 14.89 0.56
N LEU A 229 -1.79 15.20 -0.02
CA LEU A 229 -0.62 15.74 0.66
C LEU A 229 -0.17 17.07 0.03
N PRO A 230 -1.02 18.12 0.06
CA PRO A 230 -0.68 19.41 -0.54
C PRO A 230 0.55 20.05 0.11
N GLY A 231 1.24 20.92 -0.64
CA GLY A 231 2.36 21.71 -0.14
C GLY A 231 1.92 22.71 0.94
N GLU A 232 2.82 23.12 1.83
CA GLU A 232 2.48 24.06 2.90
C GLU A 232 2.08 25.45 2.39
N MET A 233 2.53 25.83 1.19
CA MET A 233 2.14 27.10 0.54
C MET A 233 0.78 27.03 -0.16
N GLU A 234 0.21 25.84 -0.37
CA GLU A 234 -1.09 25.69 -1.05
C GLU A 234 -2.28 25.91 -0.10
N LYS A 235 -2.06 25.92 1.22
CA LYS A 235 -3.12 26.19 2.21
C LYS A 235 -3.46 27.68 2.41
N GLN A 236 -2.86 28.57 1.62
CA GLN A 236 -3.09 30.03 1.67
C GLN A 236 -3.76 30.61 0.42
N LYS A 237 -4.36 29.77 -0.43
CA LYS A 237 -5.29 30.19 -1.49
C LYS A 237 -6.65 29.56 -1.26
#